data_AF-A0A8T0B7D8-F1
#
_entry.id   AF-A0A8T0B7D8-F1
#
_cell.length_a   1.000
_cell.length_b   1.000
_cell.length_c   1.000
_cell.angle_alpha   90.00
_cell.angle_beta   90.00
_cell.angle_gamma   90.00
#
_symmetry.space_group_name_H-M   'P 1'
#
loop_
_entity.id
_entity.type
_entity.pdbx_description
1 polymer ?
#
loop_
_entity_poly.entity_id
_entity_poly.type
_entity_poly.pdbx_seq_one_letter_code
_entity_poly.pdbx_strand_id
1 'polypeptide(L)'
;MRNNFILGPFLRYLNICWHSSRVKVCNIEDFKKTTFQRDLCSKHESLVSHFLECVSRMCPNLLSISLSGCGHITDGDVINVLRSCRRLQRLCLENCCRVTDAVLHAVVTHGGSLQEVRVDFCRNVTHTGLQTCREKRPGVWLVAERSAGMIPDIQPEEKLHVRRVLQKVLVFS
;
A
#
# COMPACT_ATOMS: atom_id res chain seq x y z
N MET A 1 -12.54 6.06 26.35
CA MET A 1 -11.36 6.92 26.60
C MET A 1 -11.04 7.65 25.29
N ARG A 2 -10.72 8.94 25.41
CA ARG A 2 -10.70 10.04 24.43
C ARG A 2 -10.30 9.70 22.97
N ASN A 3 -11.14 10.14 22.03
CA ASN A 3 -10.79 10.37 20.62
C ASN A 3 -9.69 11.43 20.54
N ASN A 4 -8.42 11.04 20.64
CA ASN A 4 -7.26 11.94 20.65
C ASN A 4 -6.80 12.40 19.26
N PHE A 5 -7.53 12.09 18.19
CA PHE A 5 -7.19 12.53 16.83
C PHE A 5 -8.27 13.47 16.33
N ILE A 6 -8.04 14.78 16.46
CA ILE A 6 -8.88 15.78 15.77
C ILE A 6 -8.44 15.78 14.32
N LEU A 7 -9.13 15.00 13.48
CA LEU A 7 -9.02 15.14 12.04
C LEU A 7 -9.54 16.51 11.63
N GLY A 8 -8.80 17.20 10.77
CA GLY A 8 -9.18 18.54 10.36
C GLY A 8 -8.12 19.22 9.50
N PRO A 9 -8.43 20.42 8.97
CA PRO A 9 -7.59 21.10 7.98
C PRO A 9 -6.24 21.55 8.52
N PHE A 10 -6.03 21.50 9.84
CA PHE A 10 -4.77 21.84 10.50
C PHE A 10 -3.80 20.65 10.60
N LEU A 11 -4.26 19.42 10.35
CA LEU A 11 -3.41 18.25 10.43
C LEU A 11 -2.37 18.28 9.29
N ARG A 12 -1.09 18.29 9.65
CA ARG A 12 0.04 18.33 8.71
C ARG A 12 0.82 17.03 8.67
N TYR A 13 0.85 16.29 9.77
CA TYR A 13 1.64 15.07 9.92
C TYR A 13 0.74 13.99 10.49
N LEU A 14 0.71 12.85 9.82
CA LEU A 14 -0.02 11.67 10.26
C LEU A 14 0.93 10.47 10.19
N ASN A 15 1.07 9.75 11.31
CA ASN A 15 1.87 8.55 11.36
C ASN A 15 1.06 7.42 11.98
N ILE A 16 0.86 6.36 11.21
CA ILE A 16 0.21 5.12 11.60
C ILE A 16 1.20 4.01 11.26
N CYS A 17 1.95 3.55 12.25
CA CYS A 17 2.87 2.43 12.07
C CYS A 17 2.37 1.21 12.83
N TRP A 18 2.43 0.05 12.18
CA TRP A 18 2.28 -1.22 12.86
C TRP A 18 3.65 -1.91 12.96
N HIS A 19 4.32 -1.68 14.08
CA HIS A 19 5.54 -2.41 14.43
C HIS A 19 5.18 -3.57 15.36
N SER A 20 5.19 -4.80 14.84
CA SER A 20 5.18 -5.96 15.73
C SER A 20 6.59 -6.13 16.30
N SER A 21 6.78 -5.86 17.59
CA SER A 21 8.05 -6.05 18.30
C SER A 21 8.55 -7.51 18.31
N ARG A 22 7.75 -8.45 17.80
CA ARG A 22 8.05 -9.89 17.77
C ARG A 22 8.29 -10.47 16.38
N VAL A 23 8.27 -9.68 15.29
CA VAL A 23 8.32 -10.27 13.95
C VAL A 23 9.38 -9.58 13.09
N LYS A 24 10.54 -10.25 12.96
CA LYS A 24 11.45 -10.03 11.83
C LYS A 24 10.74 -10.56 10.59
N VAL A 25 10.30 -9.66 9.72
CA VAL A 25 9.62 -9.91 8.44
C VAL A 25 8.30 -10.68 8.61
N CYS A 26 7.18 -9.96 8.75
CA CYS A 26 5.86 -10.60 8.81
C CYS A 26 5.52 -11.26 7.46
N ASN A 27 5.61 -12.59 7.38
CA ASN A 27 4.81 -13.34 6.41
C ASN A 27 3.34 -13.18 6.81
N ILE A 28 2.54 -12.50 6.00
CA ILE A 28 1.10 -12.28 6.27
C ILE A 28 0.31 -13.58 6.26
N GLU A 29 0.89 -14.67 5.75
CA GLU A 29 0.32 -16.00 5.80
C GLU A 29 0.36 -16.62 7.21
N ASP A 30 1.30 -16.23 8.08
CA ASP A 30 1.38 -16.76 9.44
C ASP A 30 0.30 -16.18 10.38
N PHE A 31 -0.33 -15.06 9.99
CA PHE A 31 -1.40 -14.42 10.77
C PHE A 31 -2.78 -15.08 10.59
N LYS A 32 -2.92 -16.08 9.71
CA LYS A 32 -4.20 -16.71 9.36
C LYS A 32 -4.48 -18.03 10.10
N LYS A 33 -4.00 -18.22 11.34
CA LYS A 33 -4.19 -19.49 12.06
C LYS A 33 -5.48 -19.60 12.88
N THR A 34 -6.20 -18.50 13.18
CA THR A 34 -7.46 -18.57 13.96
C THR A 34 -8.58 -17.68 13.41
N THR A 35 -9.84 -18.07 13.66
CA THR A 35 -11.05 -17.30 13.28
C THR A 35 -11.13 -15.94 13.99
N PHE A 36 -10.64 -15.85 15.23
CA PHE A 36 -10.56 -14.59 15.99
C PHE A 36 -9.55 -13.61 15.40
N GLN A 37 -8.37 -14.08 14.98
CA GLN A 37 -7.38 -13.23 14.30
C GLN A 37 -7.88 -12.77 12.93
N ARG A 38 -8.65 -13.60 12.22
CA ARG A 38 -9.29 -13.23 10.96
C ARG A 38 -10.34 -12.13 11.14
N ASP A 39 -11.15 -12.22 12.20
CA ASP A 39 -12.16 -11.21 12.55
C ASP A 39 -11.52 -9.90 13.05
N LEU A 40 -10.42 -9.99 13.81
CA LEU A 40 -9.64 -8.82 14.23
C LEU A 40 -8.94 -8.16 13.03
N CYS A 41 -8.37 -8.95 12.12
CA CYS A 41 -7.77 -8.46 10.89
C CYS A 41 -8.79 -7.85 9.93
N SER A 42 -9.99 -8.43 9.78
CA SER A 42 -11.04 -7.87 8.91
C SER A 42 -11.63 -6.59 9.49
N LYS A 43 -11.84 -6.52 10.81
CA LYS A 43 -12.22 -5.29 11.50
C LYS A 43 -11.13 -4.23 11.38
N HIS A 44 -9.86 -4.60 11.54
CA HIS A 44 -8.73 -3.69 11.40
C HIS A 44 -8.56 -3.18 9.96
N GLU A 45 -8.74 -4.04 8.95
CA GLU A 45 -8.73 -3.68 7.53
C GLU A 45 -9.80 -2.63 7.21
N SER A 46 -11.05 -2.89 7.61
CA SER A 46 -12.15 -1.92 7.42
C SER A 46 -11.93 -0.61 8.17
N LEU A 47 -11.37 -0.67 9.40
CA LEU A 47 -11.11 0.52 10.20
C LEU A 47 -10.03 1.42 9.58
N VAL A 48 -8.94 0.86 9.05
CA VAL A 48 -7.85 1.64 8.45
C VAL A 48 -8.30 2.29 7.15
N SER A 49 -8.95 1.56 6.25
CA SER A 49 -9.47 2.13 4.99
C SER A 49 -10.51 3.23 5.24
N HIS A 50 -11.49 2.99 6.12
CA HIS A 50 -12.49 3.99 6.49
C HIS A 50 -11.86 5.22 7.17
N PHE A 51 -10.82 5.01 8.00
CA PHE A 51 -10.08 6.12 8.60
C PHE A 51 -9.36 6.95 7.54
N LEU A 52 -8.69 6.31 6.56
CA LEU A 52 -7.99 7.02 5.48
C LEU A 52 -8.95 7.75 4.54
N GLU A 53 -10.16 7.24 4.34
CA GLU A 53 -11.24 7.97 3.67
C GLU A 53 -11.60 9.26 4.44
N CYS A 54 -11.76 9.18 5.76
CA CYS A 54 -11.99 10.36 6.60
C CYS A 54 -10.82 11.35 6.55
N VAL A 55 -9.57 10.88 6.59
CA VAL A 55 -8.37 11.73 6.44
C VAL A 55 -8.38 12.45 5.09
N SER A 56 -8.66 11.71 4.01
CA SER A 56 -8.71 12.25 2.65
C SER A 56 -9.74 13.39 2.55
N ARG A 57 -10.90 13.24 3.20
CA ARG A 57 -11.95 14.27 3.20
C ARG A 57 -11.66 15.45 4.13
N MET A 58 -11.04 15.20 5.29
CA MET A 58 -10.95 16.19 6.37
C MET A 58 -9.59 16.90 6.48
N CYS A 59 -8.53 16.37 5.86
CA CYS A 59 -7.15 16.83 6.06
C CYS A 59 -6.47 17.26 4.74
N PRO A 60 -7.00 18.26 3.99
CA PRO A 60 -6.46 18.65 2.68
C PRO A 60 -5.04 19.25 2.73
N ASN A 61 -4.59 19.71 3.91
CA ASN A 61 -3.27 20.32 4.13
C ASN A 61 -2.21 19.34 4.66
N LEU A 62 -2.47 18.04 4.58
CA LEU A 62 -1.51 17.04 5.02
C LEU A 62 -0.21 17.15 4.21
N LEU A 63 0.92 17.20 4.91
CA LEU A 63 2.27 17.32 4.33
C LEU A 63 3.04 16.01 4.41
N SER A 64 2.76 15.16 5.40
CA SER A 64 3.46 13.90 5.59
C SER A 64 2.50 12.83 6.08
N ILE A 65 2.57 11.66 5.45
CA ILE A 65 1.87 10.46 5.92
C ILE A 65 2.83 9.27 5.96
N SER A 66 2.78 8.52 7.06
CA SER A 66 3.45 7.21 7.18
C SER A 66 2.41 6.16 7.56
N LEU A 67 2.40 5.07 6.80
CA LEU A 67 1.54 3.90 6.97
C LEU A 67 2.39 2.62 7.10
N SER A 68 3.62 2.74 7.61
CA SER A 68 4.60 1.66 7.57
C SER A 68 4.14 0.45 8.40
N GLY A 69 4.28 -0.75 7.84
CA GLY A 69 3.85 -2.01 8.45
C GLY A 69 2.34 -2.25 8.43
N CYS A 70 1.54 -1.34 7.85
CA CYS A 70 0.11 -1.53 7.71
C CYS A 70 -0.19 -2.49 6.55
N GLY A 71 -0.10 -3.80 6.79
CA GLY A 71 -0.26 -4.84 5.76
C GLY A 71 -1.66 -4.96 5.12
N HIS A 72 -2.65 -4.21 5.61
CA HIS A 72 -4.01 -4.20 5.07
C HIS A 72 -4.30 -3.04 4.12
N ILE A 73 -3.43 -2.02 4.05
CA ILE A 73 -3.66 -0.88 3.16
C ILE A 73 -3.63 -1.35 1.71
N THR A 74 -4.51 -0.80 0.90
CA THR A 74 -4.58 -1.11 -0.53
C THR A 74 -4.06 0.06 -1.36
N ASP A 75 -3.78 -0.20 -2.63
CA ASP A 75 -3.46 0.86 -3.59
C ASP A 75 -4.57 1.93 -3.64
N GLY A 76 -5.84 1.51 -3.54
CA GLY A 76 -7.00 2.40 -3.55
C GLY A 76 -6.99 3.42 -2.40
N ASP A 77 -6.63 2.98 -1.19
CA ASP A 77 -6.54 3.86 -0.02
C ASP A 77 -5.48 4.95 -0.23
N VAL A 78 -4.30 4.55 -0.72
CA VAL A 78 -3.18 5.46 -0.97
C VAL A 78 -3.50 6.42 -2.11
N ILE A 79 -4.11 5.93 -3.19
CA ILE A 79 -4.55 6.76 -4.33
C ILE A 79 -5.54 7.83 -3.87
N ASN A 80 -6.48 7.47 -2.99
CA ASN A 80 -7.45 8.42 -2.46
C ASN A 80 -6.77 9.56 -1.66
N VAL A 81 -5.80 9.20 -0.81
CA VAL A 81 -4.98 10.18 -0.08
C VAL A 81 -4.22 11.08 -1.05
N LEU A 82 -3.57 10.53 -2.08
CA LEU A 82 -2.81 11.31 -3.07
C LEU A 82 -3.68 12.29 -3.87
N ARG A 83 -4.92 11.89 -4.20
CA ARG A 83 -5.87 12.75 -4.93
C ARG A 83 -6.39 13.91 -4.07
N SER A 84 -6.62 13.64 -2.79
CA SER A 84 -7.24 14.59 -1.87
C SER A 84 -6.22 15.51 -1.20
N CYS A 85 -5.08 14.97 -0.75
CA CYS A 85 -4.02 15.69 -0.05
C CYS A 85 -2.97 16.21 -1.03
N ARG A 86 -3.33 17.20 -1.87
CA ARG A 86 -2.44 17.71 -2.94
C ARG A 86 -1.17 18.40 -2.45
N ARG A 87 -1.09 18.74 -1.16
CA ARG A 87 0.08 19.36 -0.52
C ARG A 87 1.03 18.33 0.09
N LEU A 88 0.75 17.04 -0.07
CA LEU A 88 1.56 15.97 0.50
C LEU A 88 2.98 16.00 -0.08
N GLN A 89 3.97 16.05 0.80
CA GLN A 89 5.39 16.09 0.50
C GLN A 89 6.09 14.77 0.82
N ARG A 90 5.62 14.01 1.82
CA ARG A 90 6.24 12.75 2.22
C ARG A 90 5.22 11.63 2.33
N LEU A 91 5.54 10.48 1.72
CA LEU A 91 4.75 9.26 1.74
C LEU A 91 5.63 8.07 2.12
N CYS A 92 5.37 7.46 3.27
CA CYS A 92 6.09 6.27 3.73
C CYS A 92 5.16 5.06 3.82
N LEU A 93 5.44 4.03 3.02
CA LEU A 93 4.63 2.80 2.89
C LEU A 93 5.49 1.55 3.13
N GLU A 94 6.53 1.65 3.96
CA GLU A 94 7.46 0.53 4.15
C GLU A 94 6.73 -0.71 4.69
N ASN A 95 7.09 -1.90 4.23
CA ASN A 95 6.51 -3.18 4.65
C ASN A 95 4.97 -3.25 4.47
N CYS A 96 4.44 -2.63 3.41
CA CYS A 96 3.03 -2.74 3.03
C CYS A 96 2.87 -3.77 1.90
N CYS A 97 2.51 -5.02 2.23
CA CYS A 97 2.54 -6.12 1.27
C CYS A 97 1.49 -6.03 0.15
N ARG A 98 0.36 -5.34 0.38
CA ARG A 98 -0.73 -5.20 -0.59
C ARG A 98 -0.54 -4.01 -1.54
N VAL A 99 0.52 -3.22 -1.34
CA VAL A 99 0.87 -2.12 -2.23
C VAL A 99 1.60 -2.65 -3.46
N THR A 100 1.19 -2.20 -4.64
CA THR A 100 1.75 -2.61 -5.93
C THR A 100 2.30 -1.41 -6.71
N ASP A 101 2.79 -1.66 -7.92
CA ASP A 101 3.20 -0.60 -8.86
C ASP A 101 2.08 0.41 -9.16
N ALA A 102 0.81 0.06 -8.91
CA ALA A 102 -0.31 1.00 -9.05
C ALA A 102 -0.12 2.26 -8.18
N VAL A 103 0.45 2.13 -6.98
CA VAL A 103 0.78 3.29 -6.14
C VAL A 103 1.88 4.14 -6.76
N LEU A 104 2.90 3.53 -7.38
CA LEU A 104 3.95 4.27 -8.06
C LEU A 104 3.40 5.03 -9.28
N HIS A 105 2.50 4.42 -10.04
CA HIS A 105 1.77 5.12 -11.09
C HIS A 105 0.97 6.31 -10.54
N ALA A 106 0.29 6.12 -9.40
CA ALA A 106 -0.45 7.19 -8.76
C ALA A 106 0.44 8.32 -8.22
N VAL A 107 1.63 8.01 -7.71
CA VAL A 107 2.64 9.00 -7.32
C VAL A 107 3.03 9.86 -8.51
N VAL A 108 3.21 9.26 -9.69
CA VAL A 108 3.49 10.00 -10.92
C VAL A 108 2.31 10.88 -11.33
N THR A 109 1.08 10.38 -11.27
CA THR A 109 -0.11 11.08 -11.78
C THR A 109 -0.65 12.16 -10.82
N HIS A 110 -0.62 11.90 -9.51
CA HIS A 110 -1.29 12.72 -8.50
C HIS A 110 -0.31 13.35 -7.49
N GLY A 111 0.92 12.82 -7.38
CA GLY A 111 1.91 13.23 -6.39
C GLY A 111 2.72 14.47 -6.73
N GLY A 112 2.12 15.51 -7.33
CA GLY A 112 2.85 16.69 -7.83
C GLY A 112 3.74 17.37 -6.79
N SER A 113 3.27 17.46 -5.54
CA SER A 113 3.99 18.08 -4.41
C SER A 113 4.92 17.14 -3.64
N LEU A 114 4.93 15.83 -3.97
CA LEU A 114 5.75 14.86 -3.25
C LEU A 114 7.23 15.18 -3.43
N GLN A 115 7.98 14.98 -2.36
CA GLN A 115 9.44 15.13 -2.31
C GLN A 115 10.09 13.81 -1.88
N GLU A 116 9.43 13.02 -1.05
CA GLU A 116 9.93 11.73 -0.56
C GLU A 116 8.86 10.65 -0.68
N VAL A 117 9.25 9.50 -1.23
CA VAL A 117 8.43 8.29 -1.31
C VAL A 117 9.27 7.10 -0.86
N ARG A 118 8.81 6.40 0.17
CA ARG A 118 9.46 5.18 0.68
C ARG A 118 8.54 3.99 0.50
N VAL A 119 9.02 2.97 -0.19
CA VAL A 119 8.28 1.73 -0.46
C VAL A 119 9.14 0.50 -0.16
N ASP A 120 10.12 0.61 0.75
CA ASP A 120 10.97 -0.51 1.16
C ASP A 120 10.16 -1.70 1.69
N PHE A 121 10.61 -2.91 1.36
CA PHE A 121 9.97 -4.17 1.77
C PHE A 121 8.53 -4.36 1.26
N CYS A 122 8.10 -3.60 0.25
CA CYS A 122 6.85 -3.84 -0.47
C CYS A 122 7.07 -4.89 -1.56
N ARG A 123 6.70 -6.14 -1.28
CA ARG A 123 7.01 -7.30 -2.16
C ARG A 123 6.38 -7.25 -3.54
N ASN A 124 5.27 -6.54 -3.67
CA ASN A 124 4.52 -6.43 -4.92
C ASN A 124 4.86 -5.15 -5.71
N VAL A 125 5.88 -4.40 -5.27
CA VAL A 125 6.47 -3.31 -6.02
C VAL A 125 7.66 -3.84 -6.81
N THR A 126 7.59 -3.69 -8.14
CA THR A 126 8.57 -4.29 -9.04
C THR A 126 9.70 -3.33 -9.40
N HIS A 127 10.82 -3.87 -9.88
CA HIS A 127 11.88 -3.06 -10.46
C HIS A 127 11.37 -2.17 -11.60
N THR A 128 10.49 -2.68 -12.46
CA THR A 128 9.92 -1.93 -13.58
C THR A 128 9.07 -0.74 -13.12
N GLY A 129 8.24 -0.92 -12.09
CA GLY A 129 7.46 0.17 -11.51
C GLY A 129 8.35 1.27 -10.93
N LEU A 130 9.41 0.89 -10.22
CA LEU A 130 10.38 1.82 -9.62
C LEU A 130 11.13 2.63 -10.68
N GLN A 131 11.61 1.99 -11.75
CA GLN A 131 12.29 2.70 -12.84
C GLN A 131 11.36 3.68 -13.54
N THR A 132 10.13 3.25 -13.86
CA THR A 132 9.11 4.13 -14.46
C THR A 132 8.83 5.35 -13.58
N CYS A 133 8.76 5.16 -12.25
CA CYS A 133 8.56 6.26 -11.32
C CYS A 133 9.76 7.23 -11.32
N ARG A 134 11.00 6.72 -11.32
CA ARG A 134 12.23 7.55 -11.34
C ARG A 134 12.34 8.38 -12.62
N GLU A 135 12.05 7.78 -13.77
CA GLU A 135 12.09 8.45 -15.07
C GLU A 135 11.07 9.59 -15.14
N LYS A 136 9.84 9.36 -14.68
CA LYS A 136 8.76 10.36 -14.75
C LYS A 136 8.80 11.39 -13.63
N ARG A 137 9.46 11.09 -12.51
CA ARG A 137 9.56 11.93 -11.31
C ARG A 137 11.01 11.98 -10.78
N PRO A 138 11.99 12.50 -11.55
CA PRO A 138 13.39 12.48 -11.13
C PRO A 138 13.69 13.34 -9.88
N GLY A 139 12.84 14.32 -9.59
CA GLY A 139 12.96 15.16 -8.39
C GLY A 139 12.38 14.57 -7.11
N VAL A 140 11.73 13.40 -7.17
CA VAL A 140 11.24 12.71 -5.96
C VAL A 140 12.33 11.81 -5.40
N TRP A 141 12.61 11.92 -4.11
CA TRP A 141 13.49 11.00 -3.42
C TRP A 141 12.75 9.68 -3.18
N LEU A 142 12.99 8.71 -4.07
CA LEU A 142 12.39 7.38 -4.04
C LEU A 142 13.32 6.35 -3.37
N VAL A 143 12.91 5.86 -2.20
CA VAL A 143 13.64 4.85 -1.42
C VAL A 143 12.92 3.49 -1.52
N ALA A 144 13.62 2.48 -2.05
CA ALA A 144 13.07 1.16 -2.34
C ALA A 144 14.16 0.06 -2.45
N GLU A 145 15.26 0.21 -1.71
CA GLU A 145 16.45 -0.64 -1.80
C GLU A 145 16.15 -2.13 -1.68
N ARG A 146 15.10 -2.48 -0.92
CA ARG A 146 14.78 -3.87 -0.58
C ARG A 146 13.49 -4.38 -1.19
N SER A 147 12.87 -3.66 -2.13
CA SER A 147 11.56 -4.03 -2.69
C SER A 147 11.66 -4.73 -4.04
N ALA A 148 12.47 -4.18 -4.95
CA ALA A 148 12.56 -4.60 -6.35
C ALA A 148 13.03 -6.06 -6.59
N GLY A 149 13.57 -6.72 -5.57
CA GLY A 149 14.09 -8.09 -5.63
C GLY A 149 13.38 -9.07 -4.72
N MET A 150 12.28 -8.66 -4.06
CA MET A 150 11.46 -9.59 -3.28
C MET A 150 10.60 -10.44 -4.21
N ILE A 151 10.33 -11.68 -3.81
CA ILE A 151 9.38 -12.54 -4.51
C ILE A 151 7.98 -11.97 -4.25
N PRO A 152 7.22 -11.57 -5.29
CA PRO A 152 5.86 -11.08 -5.12
C PRO A 152 4.96 -12.17 -4.55
N ASP A 153 3.98 -11.79 -3.72
CA ASP A 153 3.02 -12.72 -3.07
C ASP A 153 1.97 -13.27 -4.08
N ILE A 154 2.31 -13.40 -5.38
CA ILE A 154 1.40 -13.88 -6.43
C ILE A 154 0.86 -15.24 -6.01
N GLN A 155 -0.46 -15.33 -5.78
CA GLN A 155 -1.11 -16.61 -5.55
C GLN A 155 -0.95 -17.51 -6.80
N PRO A 156 -0.60 -18.80 -6.66
CA PRO A 156 -0.39 -19.72 -7.79
C PRO A 156 -1.61 -20.03 -8.69
N GLU A 157 -2.64 -19.19 -8.78
CA GLU A 157 -3.92 -19.58 -9.37
C GLU A 157 -4.58 -18.48 -10.21
N GLU A 158 -4.15 -18.36 -11.46
CA GLU A 158 -4.99 -17.82 -12.55
C GLU A 158 -4.55 -18.36 -13.93
N LYS A 159 -3.29 -18.79 -14.08
CA LYS A 159 -2.79 -19.43 -15.31
C LYS A 159 -3.24 -20.89 -15.50
N LEU A 160 -3.72 -21.59 -14.46
CA LEU A 160 -4.16 -22.99 -14.58
C LEU A 160 -5.56 -23.15 -15.19
N HIS A 161 -6.47 -22.18 -15.02
CA HIS A 161 -7.83 -22.29 -15.53
C HIS A 161 -7.90 -22.10 -17.05
N VAL A 162 -7.10 -21.19 -17.62
CA VAL A 162 -7.08 -20.97 -19.08
C VAL A 162 -6.49 -22.18 -19.83
N ARG A 163 -5.44 -22.82 -19.28
CA ARG A 163 -4.88 -24.04 -19.89
C ARG A 163 -5.85 -25.22 -19.86
N ARG A 164 -6.61 -25.42 -18.77
CA ARG A 164 -7.60 -26.50 -18.68
C ARG A 164 -8.82 -26.29 -19.59
N VAL A 165 -9.25 -25.05 -19.80
CA VAL A 165 -10.38 -24.75 -20.71
C VAL A 165 -9.96 -24.93 -22.17
N LEU A 166 -8.77 -24.43 -22.57
CA LEU A 166 -8.26 -24.62 -23.93
C LEU A 166 -7.96 -26.09 -24.27
N GLN A 167 -7.48 -26.86 -23.29
CA GLN A 167 -7.21 -28.29 -23.46
C GLN A 167 -8.51 -29.12 -23.53
N LYS A 168 -9.63 -28.65 -22.96
CA LYS A 168 -10.94 -29.28 -23.13
C LYS A 168 -11.59 -28.93 -24.48
N VAL A 169 -11.40 -27.73 -25.01
CA VAL A 169 -11.97 -27.34 -26.32
C VAL A 169 -11.28 -28.07 -27.47
N LEU A 170 -9.96 -28.32 -27.38
CA LEU A 170 -9.19 -29.04 -28.41
C LEU A 170 -9.39 -30.56 -28.41
N VAL A 171 -10.10 -31.13 -27.43
CA VAL A 171 -10.41 -32.58 -27.36
C VAL A 171 -11.83 -32.88 -27.87
N PHE A 172 -12.62 -31.86 -28.18
CA PHE A 172 -13.99 -32.00 -28.73
C PHE A 172 -14.15 -31.32 -30.11
N SER A 173 -13.07 -31.15 -30.88
CA SER A 173 -13.11 -30.75 -32.30
C SER A 173 -12.58 -31.88 -33.18
#